data_AF-A0AAD4RVX0-F1
#
_entry.id   AF-A0AAD4RVX0-F1
#
_cell.length_a   1.000
_cell.length_b   1.000
_cell.length_c   1.000
_cell.angle_alpha   90.00
_cell.angle_beta   90.00
_cell.angle_gamma   90.00
#
_symmetry.space_group_name_H-M   'P 1'
#
loop_
_entity.id
_entity.type
_entity.pdbx_description
1 polymer ?
#
loop_
_entity_poly.entity_id
_entity_poly.type
_entity_poly.pdbx_seq_one_letter_code
_entity_poly.pdbx_strand_id
1 'polypeptide(L)'
;MFDLRSINLPEATDELYSLALGFALRENSYSSCNLNGVRFHSKQREARRTAQNSGLVVDPVFEGKEIEVYGTLCDVIEVEYLDNYRVVLFKCDWFDLTPRKKNLKTDYDLTCLNVS
;
A
#
# COMPACT_ATOMS: atom_id res chain seq x y z
N MET A 1 -23.93 10.00 17.57
CA MET A 1 -22.56 9.45 17.43
C MET A 1 -22.58 8.09 18.11
N PHE A 2 -22.30 7.00 17.39
CA PHE A 2 -22.27 5.66 17.98
C PHE A 2 -21.00 5.53 18.81
N ASP A 3 -21.13 5.27 20.11
CA ASP A 3 -20.00 5.06 20.99
C ASP A 3 -19.59 3.58 20.92
N LEU A 4 -18.60 3.25 20.10
CA LEU A 4 -18.04 1.90 19.98
C LEU A 4 -17.56 1.35 21.34
N ARG A 5 -17.16 2.22 22.28
CA ARG A 5 -16.74 1.83 23.64
C ARG A 5 -17.91 1.39 24.52
N SER A 6 -19.13 1.84 24.22
CA SER A 6 -20.34 1.46 24.97
C SER A 6 -20.76 0.00 24.74
N ILE A 7 -20.22 -0.66 23.71
CA ILE A 7 -20.66 -1.97 23.26
C ILE A 7 -19.92 -3.10 24.01
N ASN A 8 -18.87 -2.79 24.79
CA ASN A 8 -18.06 -3.76 25.59
C ASN A 8 -17.68 -5.04 24.81
N LEU A 9 -17.56 -4.93 23.49
CA LEU A 9 -17.14 -6.03 22.63
C LEU A 9 -15.60 -6.07 22.60
N PRO A 10 -14.98 -7.26 22.67
CA PRO A 10 -13.54 -7.38 22.60
C PRO A 10 -12.95 -6.87 21.27
N GLU A 11 -13.75 -6.81 20.21
CA GLU A 11 -13.36 -6.26 18.90
C GLU A 11 -13.36 -4.73 18.85
N ALA A 12 -13.99 -4.05 19.82
CA ALA A 12 -14.04 -2.59 19.91
C ALA A 12 -12.76 -2.02 20.54
N THR A 13 -11.61 -2.28 19.90
CA THR A 13 -10.30 -1.84 20.39
C THR A 13 -10.12 -0.33 20.24
N ASP A 14 -9.16 0.25 20.96
CA ASP A 14 -8.84 1.67 20.85
C ASP A 14 -8.33 2.04 19.44
N GLU A 15 -7.65 1.11 18.75
CA GLU A 15 -7.25 1.27 17.35
C GLU A 15 -8.47 1.40 16.44
N LEU A 16 -9.46 0.51 16.59
CA LEU A 16 -10.69 0.54 15.79
C LEU A 16 -11.52 1.79 16.08
N TYR A 17 -11.56 2.22 17.34
CA TYR A 17 -12.20 3.47 17.75
C TYR A 17 -11.50 4.68 17.09
N SER A 18 -10.17 4.74 17.16
CA SER A 18 -9.38 5.81 16.54
C SER A 18 -9.58 5.86 15.03
N LEU A 19 -9.62 4.70 14.36
CA LEU A 19 -9.91 4.59 12.93
C LEU A 19 -11.32 5.10 12.60
N ALA A 20 -12.34 4.73 13.39
CA ALA A 20 -13.74 5.09 13.16
C ALA A 20 -14.01 6.60 13.35
N LEU A 21 -13.22 7.28 14.18
CA LEU A 21 -13.30 8.73 14.36
C LEU A 21 -12.69 9.53 13.21
N GLY A 22 -11.94 8.86 12.33
CA GLY A 22 -11.26 9.48 11.21
C GLY A 22 -9.88 10.02 11.60
N PHE A 23 -9.15 10.46 10.57
CA PHE A 23 -7.80 10.95 10.73
C PHE A 23 -7.77 12.48 10.87
N ALA A 24 -6.77 13.00 11.57
CA ALA A 24 -6.42 14.40 11.47
C ALA A 24 -5.76 14.63 10.11
N LEU A 25 -6.21 15.65 9.36
CA LEU A 25 -5.72 16.02 8.02
C LEU A 25 -4.28 16.58 8.05
N ARG A 26 -3.34 15.78 8.56
CA ARG A 26 -1.90 15.95 8.41
C ARG A 26 -1.40 14.82 7.55
N GLU A 27 -1.58 14.97 6.25
CA GLU A 27 -1.04 14.05 5.27
C GLU A 27 0.43 14.39 5.04
N ASN A 28 1.34 13.60 5.63
CA ASN A 28 2.73 13.66 5.22
C ASN A 28 2.89 12.78 3.97
N SER A 29 3.39 13.39 2.89
CA SER A 29 3.71 12.69 1.64
C SER A 29 5.22 12.47 1.52
N TYR A 30 5.60 11.27 1.10
CA TYR A 30 6.99 10.84 0.97
C TYR A 30 7.24 10.16 -0.36
N SER A 31 8.36 10.52 -0.99
CA SER A 31 8.82 9.89 -2.23
C SER A 31 9.54 8.55 -2.03
N SER A 32 9.61 8.03 -0.80
CA SER A 32 10.27 6.74 -0.49
C SER A 32 9.82 6.18 0.85
N CYS A 33 9.78 4.85 0.96
CA CYS A 33 9.50 4.13 2.21
C CYS A 33 10.51 2.99 2.41
N ASN A 34 10.91 2.74 3.66
CA ASN A 34 11.61 1.52 4.04
C ASN A 34 10.59 0.58 4.68
N LEU A 35 10.34 -0.56 4.04
CA LEU A 35 9.41 -1.58 4.54
C LEU A 35 10.15 -2.92 4.58
N ASN A 36 10.22 -3.54 5.77
CA ASN A 36 10.87 -4.84 5.99
C ASN A 36 12.30 -4.94 5.42
N GLY A 37 13.08 -3.87 5.52
CA GLY A 37 14.47 -3.81 5.01
C GLY A 37 14.60 -3.49 3.52
N VAL A 38 13.48 -3.38 2.79
CA VAL A 38 13.46 -2.97 1.38
C VAL A 38 13.10 -1.49 1.25
N ARG A 39 13.85 -0.75 0.43
CA ARG A 39 13.61 0.67 0.17
C ARG A 39 12.87 0.89 -1.14
N PHE A 40 11.60 1.24 -1.05
CA PHE A 40 10.76 1.60 -2.19
C PHE A 40 10.91 3.08 -2.53
N HIS A 41 10.80 3.40 -3.81
CA HIS A 41 10.85 4.76 -4.34
C HIS A 41 9.61 5.06 -5.17
N SER A 42 9.09 6.29 -5.12
CA SER A 42 8.07 6.68 -6.07
C SER A 42 8.62 6.71 -7.49
N LYS A 43 7.77 6.46 -8.48
CA LYS A 43 8.13 6.51 -9.92
C LYS A 43 8.86 7.79 -10.30
N GLN A 44 8.44 8.92 -9.73
CA GLN A 44 9.06 10.22 -9.99
C GLN A 44 10.49 10.31 -9.43
N ARG A 45 10.74 9.69 -8.26
CA ARG A 45 12.05 9.70 -7.61
C ARG A 45 13.02 8.74 -8.27
N GLU A 46 12.57 7.57 -8.70
CA GLU A 46 13.42 6.61 -9.39
C GLU A 46 13.81 7.05 -10.81
N ALA A 47 13.03 7.89 -11.47
CA ALA A 47 13.33 8.39 -12.82
C ALA A 47 14.70 9.10 -12.95
N ARG A 48 15.31 9.50 -11.82
CA ARG A 48 16.65 10.12 -11.75
C ARG A 48 17.74 9.17 -11.24
N ARG A 49 17.44 7.87 -11.13
CA ARG A 49 18.32 6.85 -10.52
C ARG A 49 18.61 5.74 -11.52
N THR A 50 19.72 5.05 -11.30
CA THR A 50 20.13 3.89 -12.11
C THR A 50 19.30 2.64 -11.81
N ALA A 51 18.84 2.48 -10.57
CA ALA A 51 18.02 1.35 -10.15
C ALA A 51 16.56 1.78 -9.95
N GLN A 52 15.65 0.98 -10.48
CA GLN A 52 14.21 1.10 -10.25
C GLN A 52 13.81 0.29 -9.02
N ASN A 53 12.96 0.87 -8.19
CA ASN A 53 12.34 0.16 -7.06
C ASN A 53 10.98 0.76 -6.69
N SER A 54 10.20 1.17 -7.70
CA SER A 54 8.81 1.59 -7.55
C SER A 54 7.79 0.50 -7.83
N GLY A 55 8.22 -0.67 -8.32
CA GLY A 55 7.33 -1.80 -8.55
C GLY A 55 6.80 -2.39 -7.25
N LEU A 56 5.51 -2.70 -7.22
CA LEU A 56 4.84 -3.35 -6.10
C LEU A 56 4.07 -4.56 -6.61
N VAL A 57 4.14 -5.64 -5.85
CA VAL A 57 3.23 -6.78 -5.94
C VAL A 57 2.56 -6.92 -4.59
N VAL A 58 1.25 -7.13 -4.61
CA VAL A 58 0.46 -7.47 -3.42
C VAL A 58 -0.24 -8.77 -3.74
N ASP A 59 -0.30 -9.66 -2.76
CA ASP A 59 -1.01 -10.94 -2.83
C ASP A 59 -2.32 -10.86 -2.04
N PRO A 60 -3.34 -10.08 -2.48
CA PRO A 60 -4.62 -10.08 -1.82
C PRO A 60 -5.36 -11.41 -1.99
N VAL A 61 -6.14 -11.75 -0.96
CA VAL A 61 -7.28 -12.66 -1.11
C VAL A 61 -8.49 -11.82 -1.51
N PHE A 62 -8.93 -11.96 -2.75
CA PHE A 62 -10.15 -11.31 -3.25
C PHE A 62 -11.19 -12.38 -3.57
N GLU A 63 -12.37 -12.29 -2.94
CA GLU A 63 -13.46 -13.28 -3.10
C GLU A 63 -13.01 -14.74 -2.86
N GLY A 64 -12.10 -14.96 -1.90
CA GLY A 64 -11.57 -16.29 -1.58
C GLY A 64 -10.55 -16.83 -2.58
N LYS A 65 -10.09 -16.03 -3.55
CA LYS A 65 -9.02 -16.37 -4.48
C LYS A 65 -7.79 -15.52 -4.20
N GLU A 66 -6.63 -16.15 -4.16
CA GLU A 66 -5.35 -15.45 -4.20
C GLU A 66 -5.17 -14.87 -5.61
N ILE A 67 -4.97 -13.56 -5.67
CA ILE A 67 -4.71 -12.83 -6.90
C ILE A 67 -3.46 -12.01 -6.66
N GLU A 68 -2.49 -12.05 -7.55
CA GLU A 68 -1.37 -11.12 -7.53
C GLU A 68 -1.77 -9.84 -8.26
N VAL A 69 -1.67 -8.69 -7.59
CA VAL A 69 -1.94 -7.38 -8.19
C VAL A 69 -0.65 -6.60 -8.24
N TYR A 70 -0.34 -6.08 -9.42
CA TYR A 70 0.89 -5.38 -9.70
C TYR A 70 0.61 -3.89 -9.86
N GLY A 71 1.51 -3.06 -9.34
CA GLY A 71 1.38 -1.62 -9.43
C GLY A 71 2.70 -0.89 -9.38
N THR A 72 2.62 0.40 -9.68
CA THR A 72 3.75 1.33 -9.58
C THR A 72 3.49 2.33 -8.46
N LEU A 73 4.40 2.42 -7.50
CA LEU A 73 4.35 3.37 -6.40
C LEU A 73 4.42 4.82 -6.92
N CYS A 74 3.37 5.58 -6.67
CA CYS A 74 3.28 7.00 -7.01
C CYS A 74 3.63 7.88 -5.81
N ASP A 75 3.14 7.53 -4.63
CA ASP A 75 3.38 8.29 -3.40
C ASP A 75 3.22 7.41 -2.14
N VAL A 76 3.88 7.80 -1.05
CA VAL A 76 3.75 7.17 0.26
C VAL A 76 3.12 8.20 1.19
N ILE A 77 1.95 7.88 1.72
CA ILE A 77 1.15 8.80 2.54
C ILE A 77 1.14 8.26 3.97
N GLU A 78 1.63 9.03 4.93
CA GLU A 78 1.44 8.74 6.36
C GLU A 78 0.19 9.48 6.84
N VAL A 79 -0.71 8.72 7.46
CA VAL A 79 -1.95 9.22 8.05
C VAL A 79 -1.88 9.02 9.56
N GLU A 80 -2.15 10.09 10.31
CA GLU A 80 -2.19 10.08 11.77
C GLU A 80 -3.65 10.16 12.25
N TYR A 81 -4.03 9.14 13.01
CA TYR A 81 -5.30 9.05 13.72
C TYR A 81 -5.13 9.51 15.17
N LEU A 82 -6.22 9.51 15.94
CA LEU A 82 -6.20 9.82 17.36
C LEU A 82 -5.25 8.89 18.13
N ASP A 83 -4.79 9.34 19.29
CA ASP A 83 -3.85 8.61 20.15
C ASP A 83 -2.52 8.22 19.47
N ASN A 84 -2.11 9.01 18.46
CA ASN A 84 -0.89 8.83 17.66
C ASN A 84 -0.83 7.49 16.91
N TYR A 85 -1.97 6.86 16.61
CA TYR A 85 -2.02 5.72 15.70
C TYR A 85 -1.67 6.18 14.29
N ARG A 86 -0.63 5.60 13.68
CA ARG A 86 -0.15 5.98 12.35
C ARG A 86 -0.25 4.83 11.38
N VAL A 87 -0.73 5.12 10.19
CA VAL A 87 -0.84 4.17 9.09
C VAL A 87 -0.11 4.73 7.88
N VAL A 88 0.64 3.86 7.18
CA VAL A 88 1.28 4.19 5.92
C VAL A 88 0.46 3.61 4.78
N LEU A 89 0.03 4.47 3.87
CA LEU A 89 -0.72 4.12 2.66
C LEU A 89 0.17 4.28 1.44
N PHE A 90 0.11 3.30 0.52
CA PHE A 90 0.81 3.38 -0.76
C PHE A 90 -0.20 3.77 -1.84
N LYS A 91 0.03 4.94 -2.45
CA LYS A 91 -0.72 5.38 -3.62
C LYS A 91 -0.04 4.80 -4.86
N CYS A 92 -0.78 4.04 -5.65
CA CYS A 92 -0.22 3.30 -6.78
C CYS A 92 -1.05 3.46 -8.04
N ASP A 93 -0.38 3.39 -9.18
CA ASP A 93 -1.03 3.07 -10.46
C ASP A 93 -1.05 1.54 -10.61
N TRP A 94 -2.24 0.94 -10.59
CA TRP A 94 -2.42 -0.51 -10.64
C TRP A 94 -2.63 -1.00 -12.07
N PHE A 95 -2.13 -2.20 -12.37
CA PHE A 95 -2.25 -2.83 -13.69
C PHE A 95 -3.34 -3.91 -13.69
N ASP A 96 -4.22 -3.87 -14.68
CA ASP A 96 -5.11 -5.00 -14.99
C ASP A 96 -4.38 -5.98 -15.92
N LEU A 97 -4.16 -7.19 -15.42
CA LEU A 97 -3.45 -8.25 -16.13
C LEU A 97 -4.39 -9.28 -16.76
N THR A 98 -5.70 -9.03 -16.72
CA THR A 98 -6.73 -9.89 -17.27
C THR A 98 -6.93 -9.56 -18.76
N PRO A 99 -6.85 -10.52 -19.70
CA PRO A 99 -6.41 -11.92 -19.60
C PRO A 99 -4.90 -12.12 -19.92
N ARG A 100 -4.13 -11.03 -20.06
CA ARG A 100 -2.76 -11.04 -20.58
C ARG A 100 -1.69 -11.19 -19.48
N LYS A 101 -1.67 -12.35 -18.80
CA LYS A 101 -0.50 -12.78 -18.00
C LYS A 101 0.81 -12.89 -18.83
N LYS A 102 0.75 -12.79 -20.17
CA LYS A 102 1.91 -12.88 -21.08
C LYS A 102 2.94 -11.76 -20.92
N ASN A 103 2.60 -10.68 -20.22
CA ASN A 103 3.50 -9.53 -20.01
C ASN A 103 4.34 -9.65 -18.73
N LEU A 104 4.07 -10.65 -17.90
CA LEU A 104 4.89 -10.98 -16.74
C LEU A 104 6.02 -11.91 -17.18
N LYS A 105 7.25 -11.52 -16.85
CA LYS A 105 8.42 -12.38 -16.94
C LYS A 105 9.05 -12.46 -15.55
N THR A 106 9.15 -13.67 -15.03
CA THR A 106 9.90 -13.94 -13.80
C THR A 106 11.25 -14.53 -14.18
N ASP A 107 12.33 -13.93 -13.68
CA ASP A 107 13.69 -14.41 -13.84
C ASP A 107 14.36 -14.42 -12.45
N TYR A 108 14.68 -15.62 -11.95
CA TYR A 108 15.03 -15.85 -10.55
C TYR A 108 13.96 -15.27 -9.59
N ASP A 109 14.34 -14.33 -8.74
CA ASP A 109 13.45 -13.66 -7.76
C ASP A 109 12.96 -12.28 -8.27
N LEU A 110 13.16 -11.98 -9.56
CA LEU A 110 12.77 -10.72 -10.17
C LEU A 110 11.58 -10.92 -11.09
N THR A 111 10.47 -10.30 -10.74
CA THR A 111 9.28 -10.24 -11.61
C THR A 111 9.26 -8.91 -12.36
N CYS A 112 9.38 -8.99 -13.68
CA CYS A 112 9.28 -7.85 -14.60
C CYS A 112 7.90 -7.85 -15.27
N LEU A 113 7.23 -6.70 -15.28
CA LEU A 113 5.99 -6.48 -16.01
C LEU A 113 6.24 -5.55 -17.20
N ASN A 114 5.94 -6.02 -18.41
CA ASN A 114 5.92 -5.15 -19.58
C ASN A 114 4.59 -4.39 -19.67
N VAL A 115 4.67 -3.07 -19.54
CA VAL A 115 3.53 -2.15 -19.54
C VAL A 115 3.37 -1.37 -20.85
N SER A 116 4.20 -1.69 -21.86
CA SER A 116 4.20 -1.09 -23.21
C SER A 116 3.67 -2.01 -24.30
#